data_AF-A0A7J4G3N6-F1
#
_entry.id   AF-A0A7J4G3N6-F1
#
_cell.length_a   1.000
_cell.length_b   1.000
_cell.length_c   1.000
_cell.angle_alpha   90.00
_cell.angle_beta   90.00
_cell.angle_gamma   90.00
#
_symmetry.space_group_name_H-M   'P 1'
#
loop_
_entity.id
_entity.type
_entity.pdbx_description
1 polymer ?
#
loop_
_entity_poly.entity_id
_entity_poly.type
_entity_poly.pdbx_seq_one_letter_code
_entity_poly.pdbx_strand_id
1 'polypeptide(L)'
;MLSVRSTVSEEIQEIIIIGSGPAGYTAGLYAARAMLEPLMFGGYMSGGQLMLTTDVENYPGYPEGIGGPEMMIQLREQAERFGLTVEDKNVERVDFSERPFKIYVEGEEFLAKSVIISTGAEAIWLGAEGEEAQKGRGISVCATCDGAFFRDEEVMVIGGGDSAMEEATFLTRFANKVTIINRRDVFRASKVMYDRAVANPKIEIIPHRQLKSWLSDENGLTGAILEDPRDGSETEITVTGAFIAIGHKPITAFLDGQIDTDEEGYILHSKHTMTNVPGVFAAGDVVDTRYRQAVTAAGMGCQAAMDAEKWLEEQN
;
A
#
# COMPACT_ATOMS: atom_id res chain seq x y z
N MET A 1 31.40 -24.93 -17.18
CA MET A 1 30.66 -24.75 -15.91
C MET A 1 31.28 -23.54 -15.22
N LEU A 2 30.86 -22.35 -15.62
CA LEU A 2 31.37 -21.09 -15.06
C LEU A 2 30.65 -20.86 -13.73
N SER A 3 31.43 -20.91 -12.65
CA SER A 3 31.00 -20.59 -11.29
C SER A 3 30.69 -19.10 -11.24
N VAL A 4 29.41 -18.75 -11.10
CA VAL A 4 28.97 -17.40 -10.75
C VAL A 4 29.40 -17.20 -9.30
N ARG A 5 30.51 -16.50 -9.10
CA ARG A 5 30.90 -16.00 -7.76
C ARG A 5 29.93 -14.88 -7.43
N SER A 6 29.04 -15.07 -6.45
CA SER A 6 28.32 -13.94 -5.88
C SER A 6 29.36 -13.03 -5.22
N THR A 7 29.35 -11.76 -5.61
CA THR A 7 30.12 -10.72 -4.96
C THR A 7 29.42 -10.40 -3.65
N VAL A 8 30.05 -10.76 -2.53
CA VAL A 8 29.62 -10.33 -1.19
C VAL A 8 30.13 -8.90 -1.01
N SER A 9 29.26 -7.97 -0.66
CA SER A 9 29.70 -6.66 -0.16
C SER A 9 30.37 -6.88 1.21
N GLU A 10 31.67 -6.59 1.34
CA GLU A 10 32.39 -6.74 2.62
C GLU A 10 31.99 -5.65 3.64
N GLU A 11 31.27 -4.62 3.22
CA GLU A 11 30.86 -3.49 4.06
C GLU A 11 29.55 -3.77 4.80
N ILE A 12 29.61 -3.78 6.13
CA ILE A 12 28.43 -3.94 7.00
C ILE A 12 27.76 -2.58 7.16
N GLN A 13 26.53 -2.47 6.67
CA GLN A 13 25.69 -1.28 6.83
C GLN A 13 25.18 -1.17 8.28
N GLU A 14 25.14 0.04 8.82
CA GLU A 14 24.48 0.27 10.13
C GLU A 14 22.99 -0.04 10.02
N ILE A 15 22.34 0.41 8.94
CA ILE A 15 20.92 0.22 8.71
C ILE A 15 20.59 0.07 7.22
N ILE A 16 19.79 -0.96 6.91
CA ILE A 16 19.19 -1.14 5.58
C ILE A 16 17.68 -0.92 5.65
N ILE A 17 17.13 -0.18 4.68
CA ILE A 17 15.70 0.08 4.55
C ILE A 17 15.19 -0.64 3.30
N ILE A 18 14.11 -1.39 3.42
CA ILE A 18 13.50 -2.14 2.32
C ILE A 18 12.15 -1.50 2.00
N GLY A 19 12.04 -0.87 0.83
CA GLY A 19 10.84 -0.17 0.36
C GLY A 19 11.02 1.36 0.29
N SER A 20 10.41 1.95 -0.73
CA SER A 20 10.57 3.36 -1.15
C SER A 20 9.26 4.15 -1.08
N GLY A 21 8.31 3.74 -0.24
CA GLY A 21 7.10 4.53 0.02
C GLY A 21 7.38 5.70 0.99
N PRO A 22 6.33 6.46 1.38
CA PRO A 22 6.44 7.52 2.38
C PRO A 22 7.09 7.08 3.69
N ALA A 23 6.80 5.85 4.15
CA ALA A 23 7.44 5.26 5.32
C ALA A 23 8.95 5.09 5.12
N GLY A 24 9.38 4.52 4.00
CA GLY A 24 10.78 4.29 3.68
C GLY A 24 11.58 5.59 3.58
N TYR A 25 11.12 6.57 2.79
CA TYR A 25 11.84 7.84 2.66
C TYR A 25 11.87 8.64 3.97
N THR A 26 10.81 8.60 4.77
CA THR A 26 10.83 9.24 6.08
C THR A 26 11.81 8.53 7.03
N ALA A 27 11.85 7.20 7.02
CA ALA A 27 12.82 6.44 7.79
C ALA A 27 14.26 6.76 7.36
N GLY A 28 14.52 6.80 6.05
CA GLY A 28 15.82 7.15 5.48
C GLY A 28 16.27 8.57 5.83
N LEU A 29 15.35 9.54 5.76
CA LEU A 29 15.61 10.91 6.18
C LEU A 29 16.05 10.98 7.65
N TYR A 30 15.33 10.32 8.56
CA TYR A 30 15.65 10.36 9.99
C TYR A 30 16.95 9.61 10.31
N ALA A 31 17.15 8.42 9.74
CA ALA A 31 18.38 7.64 9.91
C ALA A 31 19.62 8.38 9.36
N ALA A 32 19.50 9.02 8.20
CA ALA A 32 20.60 9.80 7.61
C ALA A 32 20.97 11.00 8.48
N ARG A 33 19.98 11.69 9.05
CA ARG A 33 20.21 12.80 9.99
C ARG A 33 20.81 12.35 11.33
N ALA A 34 20.62 11.09 11.70
CA ALA A 34 21.27 10.44 12.84
C ALA A 34 22.68 9.91 12.50
N MET A 35 23.23 10.22 11.32
CA MET A 35 24.57 9.79 10.88
C MET A 35 24.71 8.26 10.77
N LEU A 36 23.62 7.54 10.49
CA LEU A 36 23.62 6.08 10.31
C LEU A 36 23.89 5.64 8.86
N GLU A 37 24.20 6.58 7.96
CA GLU A 37 24.53 6.32 6.54
C GLU A 37 23.59 5.27 5.89
N PRO A 38 22.25 5.49 5.91
CA PRO A 38 21.30 4.44 5.54
C PRO A 38 21.38 4.09 4.05
N LEU A 39 21.28 2.79 3.77
CA LEU A 39 21.08 2.24 2.43
C LEU A 39 19.63 1.77 2.26
N MET A 40 18.96 2.20 1.21
CA MET A 40 17.60 1.78 0.87
C MET A 40 17.57 0.95 -0.41
N PHE A 41 16.88 -0.18 -0.38
CA PHE A 41 16.44 -0.90 -1.57
C PHE A 41 15.02 -0.50 -1.92
N GLY A 42 14.88 0.32 -2.96
CA GLY A 42 13.62 0.95 -3.35
C GLY A 42 12.70 0.09 -4.21
N GLY A 43 13.23 -0.99 -4.81
CA GLY A 43 12.53 -1.77 -5.83
C GLY A 43 12.43 -1.06 -7.17
N TYR A 44 12.02 -1.78 -8.21
CA TYR A 44 11.88 -1.20 -9.56
C TYR A 44 10.72 -0.20 -9.66
N MET A 45 9.67 -0.36 -8.84
CA MET A 45 8.57 0.59 -8.73
C MET A 45 8.83 1.57 -7.57
N SER A 46 9.95 2.28 -7.67
CA SER A 46 10.40 3.24 -6.65
C SER A 46 9.36 4.36 -6.45
N GLY A 47 9.04 4.68 -5.20
CA GLY A 47 7.99 5.63 -4.82
C GLY A 47 6.69 4.99 -4.33
N GLY A 48 6.51 3.67 -4.52
CA GLY A 48 5.36 2.93 -4.02
C GLY A 48 4.01 3.33 -4.64
N GLN A 49 2.91 3.09 -3.93
CA GLN A 49 1.55 3.25 -4.47
C GLN A 49 1.21 4.68 -4.95
N LEU A 50 1.82 5.71 -4.37
CA LEU A 50 1.58 7.10 -4.78
C LEU A 50 2.06 7.39 -6.22
N MET A 51 2.88 6.52 -6.81
CA MET A 51 3.22 6.62 -8.24
C MET A 51 2.02 6.39 -9.16
N LEU A 52 0.94 5.78 -8.66
CA LEU A 52 -0.26 5.44 -9.42
C LEU A 52 -1.38 6.48 -9.27
N THR A 53 -1.26 7.43 -8.32
CA THR A 53 -2.27 8.48 -8.12
C THR A 53 -1.90 9.76 -8.85
N THR A 54 -2.90 10.48 -9.34
CA THR A 54 -2.73 11.75 -10.04
C THR A 54 -2.63 12.93 -9.09
N ASP A 55 -3.37 12.91 -7.97
CA ASP A 55 -3.47 14.05 -7.05
C ASP A 55 -3.49 13.58 -5.59
N VAL A 56 -2.92 14.38 -4.70
CA VAL A 56 -2.79 14.14 -3.27
C VAL A 56 -3.15 15.43 -2.53
N GLU A 57 -4.40 15.53 -2.09
CA GLU A 57 -4.91 16.70 -1.37
C GLU A 57 -4.87 16.55 0.16
N ASN A 58 -4.60 15.34 0.65
CA ASN A 58 -4.73 14.99 2.07
C ASN A 58 -3.38 14.82 2.80
N TYR A 59 -2.26 15.09 2.14
CA TYR A 59 -0.95 15.11 2.77
C TYR A 59 -0.60 16.54 3.25
N PRO A 60 -0.39 16.76 4.56
CA PRO A 60 -0.16 18.10 5.09
C PRO A 60 1.16 18.69 4.60
N GLY A 61 1.12 19.97 4.21
CA GLY A 61 2.27 20.70 3.65
C GLY A 61 2.08 21.12 2.19
N TYR A 62 1.09 20.55 1.50
CA TYR A 62 0.73 20.88 0.13
C TYR A 62 -0.67 21.52 0.07
N PRO A 63 -0.79 22.85 0.34
CA PRO A 63 -2.10 23.51 0.47
C PRO A 63 -2.94 23.51 -0.82
N GLU A 64 -2.28 23.40 -1.98
CA GLU A 64 -2.92 23.36 -3.30
C GLU A 64 -2.97 21.95 -3.89
N GLY A 65 -2.72 20.91 -3.08
CA GLY A 65 -2.50 19.55 -3.57
C GLY A 65 -1.12 19.36 -4.21
N ILE A 66 -0.81 18.13 -4.60
CA ILE A 66 0.42 17.76 -5.30
C ILE A 66 0.21 16.45 -6.07
N GLY A 67 0.86 16.31 -7.23
CA GLY A 67 0.84 15.03 -7.94
C GLY A 67 1.55 13.92 -7.15
N GLY A 68 0.97 12.72 -7.12
CA GLY A 68 1.54 11.57 -6.39
C GLY A 68 3.02 11.30 -6.73
N PRO A 69 3.40 11.14 -8.01
CA PRO A 69 4.79 11.00 -8.42
C PRO A 69 5.68 12.18 -8.03
N GLU A 70 5.17 13.41 -8.12
CA GLU A 70 5.93 14.62 -7.75
C GLU A 70 6.24 14.64 -6.26
N MET A 71 5.26 14.30 -5.42
CA MET A 71 5.44 14.18 -3.97
C MET A 71 6.51 13.13 -3.64
N MET A 72 6.50 11.97 -4.30
CA MET A 72 7.50 10.92 -4.04
C MET A 72 8.91 11.34 -4.46
N ILE A 73 9.04 12.07 -5.57
CA ILE A 73 10.33 12.66 -5.99
C ILE A 73 10.83 13.63 -4.91
N GLN A 74 9.98 14.53 -4.42
CA GLN A 74 10.37 15.48 -3.37
C GLN A 74 10.80 14.79 -2.07
N LEU A 75 10.12 13.69 -1.67
CA LEU A 75 10.50 12.90 -0.50
C LEU A 75 11.86 12.21 -0.69
N ARG A 76 12.10 11.64 -1.88
CA ARG A 76 13.40 11.03 -2.24
C ARG A 76 14.52 12.08 -2.19
N GLU A 77 14.35 13.20 -2.87
CA GLU A 77 15.33 14.29 -2.91
C GLU A 77 15.66 14.82 -1.51
N GLN A 78 14.65 14.95 -0.65
CA GLN A 78 14.84 15.36 0.73
C GLN A 78 15.70 14.37 1.50
N ALA A 79 15.42 13.07 1.39
CA ALA A 79 16.16 12.03 2.10
C ALA A 79 17.60 11.89 1.58
N GLU A 80 17.79 11.85 0.26
CA GLU A 80 19.11 11.76 -0.39
C GLU A 80 20.00 12.97 -0.04
N ARG A 81 19.41 14.17 0.04
CA ARG A 81 20.13 15.39 0.47
C ARG A 81 20.78 15.26 1.84
N PHE A 82 20.22 14.45 2.74
CA PHE A 82 20.77 14.23 4.08
C PHE A 82 21.68 13.00 4.19
N GLY A 83 21.86 12.23 3.11
CA GLY A 83 22.78 11.10 3.06
C GLY A 83 22.11 9.72 2.95
N LEU A 84 20.81 9.64 2.62
CA LEU A 84 20.22 8.38 2.19
C LEU A 84 20.81 7.96 0.85
N THR A 85 21.32 6.72 0.76
CA THR A 85 21.65 6.08 -0.51
C THR A 85 20.49 5.20 -0.95
N VAL A 86 20.04 5.33 -2.20
CA VAL A 86 18.93 4.54 -2.75
C VAL A 86 19.43 3.68 -3.91
N GLU A 87 19.20 2.38 -3.82
CA GLU A 87 19.33 1.43 -4.92
C GLU A 87 17.94 0.96 -5.37
N ASP A 88 17.56 1.29 -6.61
CA ASP A 88 16.28 0.90 -7.21
C ASP A 88 16.31 -0.57 -7.68
N LYS A 89 16.56 -1.47 -6.74
CA LYS A 89 16.64 -2.94 -6.90
C LYS A 89 15.68 -3.65 -5.96
N ASN A 90 15.23 -4.84 -6.33
CA ASN A 90 14.34 -5.65 -5.49
C ASN A 90 15.13 -6.54 -4.52
N VAL A 91 14.71 -6.56 -3.26
CA VAL A 91 15.15 -7.58 -2.29
C VAL A 91 14.42 -8.89 -2.61
N GLU A 92 15.18 -9.95 -2.85
CA GLU A 92 14.65 -11.27 -3.21
C GLU A 92 14.30 -12.09 -1.96
N ARG A 93 15.18 -12.05 -0.95
CA ARG A 93 15.03 -12.72 0.34
C ARG A 93 15.92 -12.09 1.40
N VAL A 94 15.65 -12.44 2.65
CA VAL A 94 16.46 -12.05 3.81
C VAL A 94 16.84 -13.27 4.66
N ASP A 95 17.89 -13.14 5.45
CA ASP A 95 18.24 -14.06 6.54
C ASP A 95 18.47 -13.25 7.81
N PHE A 96 17.53 -13.40 8.74
CA PHE A 96 17.48 -12.75 10.04
C PHE A 96 17.83 -13.68 11.20
N SER A 97 18.32 -14.90 10.90
CA SER A 97 18.66 -15.90 11.92
C SER A 97 19.90 -15.55 12.74
N GLU A 98 20.82 -14.78 12.15
CA GLU A 98 22.08 -14.35 12.76
C GLU A 98 22.38 -12.89 12.42
N ARG A 99 23.27 -12.26 13.20
CA ARG A 99 23.76 -10.89 12.93
C ARG A 99 25.23 -10.87 12.51
N PRO A 100 25.65 -9.95 11.62
CA PRO A 100 24.81 -8.98 10.90
C PRO A 100 23.81 -9.70 9.97
N PHE A 101 22.61 -9.11 9.84
CA PHE A 101 21.55 -9.64 9.00
C PHE A 101 21.97 -9.65 7.54
N LYS A 102 21.49 -10.64 6.77
CA LYS A 102 21.82 -10.75 5.35
C LYS A 102 20.61 -10.41 4.48
N ILE A 103 20.83 -9.54 3.52
CA ILE A 103 19.82 -9.10 2.55
C ILE A 103 20.33 -9.50 1.16
N TYR A 104 19.51 -10.21 0.41
CA TYR A 104 19.87 -10.71 -0.92
C TYR A 104 19.15 -9.89 -1.99
N VAL A 105 19.93 -9.25 -2.86
CA VAL A 105 19.44 -8.30 -3.87
C VAL A 105 20.07 -8.66 -5.20
N GLU A 106 19.26 -9.12 -6.15
CA GLU A 106 19.71 -9.49 -7.52
C GLU A 106 20.93 -10.43 -7.56
N GLY A 107 21.00 -11.39 -6.62
CA GLY A 107 22.13 -12.32 -6.49
C GLY A 107 23.36 -11.79 -5.74
N GLU A 108 23.33 -10.55 -5.25
CA GLU A 108 24.34 -9.96 -4.36
C GLU A 108 23.92 -10.09 -2.88
N GLU A 109 24.90 -10.20 -1.99
CA GLU A 109 24.68 -10.26 -0.54
C GLU A 109 25.13 -8.95 0.12
N PHE A 110 24.22 -8.37 0.91
CA PHE A 110 24.45 -7.18 1.73
C PHE A 110 24.30 -7.54 3.20
N LEU A 111 25.13 -6.93 4.05
CA LEU A 111 25.12 -7.14 5.50
C LEU A 111 24.62 -5.89 6.22
N ALA A 112 23.76 -6.05 7.23
CA ALA A 112 23.21 -4.94 8.02
C ALA A 112 23.17 -5.25 9.52
N LYS A 113 23.46 -4.26 10.36
CA LYS A 113 23.24 -4.40 11.82
C LYS A 113 21.77 -4.29 12.20
N SER A 114 21.01 -3.47 11.47
CA SER A 114 19.58 -3.22 11.66
C SER A 114 18.84 -3.13 10.31
N VAL A 115 17.56 -3.48 10.29
CA VAL A 115 16.72 -3.43 9.08
C VAL A 115 15.37 -2.77 9.36
N ILE A 116 14.91 -1.89 8.46
CA ILE A 116 13.53 -1.35 8.46
C ILE A 116 12.78 -1.90 7.24
N ILE A 117 11.69 -2.62 7.49
CA ILE A 117 10.78 -3.13 6.46
C ILE A 117 9.66 -2.10 6.24
N SER A 118 9.61 -1.53 5.05
CA SER A 118 8.63 -0.51 4.64
C SER A 118 8.07 -0.79 3.25
N THR A 119 7.91 -2.08 2.93
CA THR A 119 7.50 -2.58 1.61
C THR A 119 6.03 -2.32 1.29
N GLY A 120 5.25 -1.88 2.28
CA GLY A 120 3.84 -1.54 2.11
C GLY A 120 2.95 -2.77 1.84
N ALA A 121 1.78 -2.47 1.29
CA ALA A 121 0.84 -3.45 0.77
C ALA A 121 0.42 -3.01 -0.63
N GLU A 122 -0.14 -3.90 -1.44
CA GLU A 122 -0.70 -3.58 -2.76
C GLU A 122 -2.21 -3.79 -2.74
N ALA A 123 -2.97 -2.87 -3.34
CA ALA A 123 -4.39 -3.08 -3.55
C ALA A 123 -4.62 -4.29 -4.48
N ILE A 124 -5.63 -5.09 -4.16
CA ILE A 124 -6.02 -6.22 -4.99
C ILE A 124 -6.94 -5.71 -6.11
N TRP A 125 -6.51 -5.93 -7.35
CA TRP A 125 -7.23 -5.58 -8.57
C TRP A 125 -8.06 -6.76 -9.09
N LEU A 126 -9.09 -6.51 -9.90
CA LEU A 126 -9.98 -7.56 -10.41
C LEU A 126 -9.41 -8.23 -11.67
N GLY A 127 -8.56 -7.53 -12.42
CA GLY A 127 -8.04 -7.97 -13.71
C GLY A 127 -9.11 -8.01 -14.80
N ALA A 128 -10.16 -7.20 -14.68
CA ALA A 128 -11.25 -7.15 -15.64
C ALA A 128 -10.84 -6.43 -16.94
N GLU A 129 -11.56 -6.72 -18.03
CA GLU A 129 -11.31 -6.06 -19.32
C GLU A 129 -11.50 -4.54 -19.19
N GLY A 130 -10.52 -3.78 -19.69
CA GLY A 130 -10.51 -2.31 -19.61
C GLY A 130 -9.96 -1.73 -18.31
N GLU A 131 -9.62 -2.55 -17.31
CA GLU A 131 -9.25 -2.06 -15.97
C GLU A 131 -7.96 -1.23 -15.99
N GLU A 132 -6.91 -1.73 -16.62
CA GLU A 132 -5.60 -1.04 -16.70
C GLU A 132 -5.70 0.35 -17.31
N ALA A 133 -6.56 0.54 -18.32
CA ALA A 133 -6.72 1.82 -19.02
C ALA A 133 -7.45 2.88 -18.18
N GLN A 134 -8.20 2.44 -17.15
CA GLN A 134 -9.08 3.29 -16.36
C GLN A 134 -8.60 3.48 -14.90
N LYS A 135 -7.48 2.88 -14.50
CA LYS A 135 -6.82 3.16 -13.22
C LYS A 135 -6.49 4.65 -13.12
N GLY A 136 -7.00 5.32 -12.08
CA GLY A 136 -6.86 6.77 -11.91
C GLY A 136 -7.68 7.63 -12.89
N ARG A 137 -8.49 7.01 -13.76
CA ARG A 137 -9.40 7.68 -14.71
C ARG A 137 -10.85 7.28 -14.48
N GLY A 138 -11.24 7.23 -13.21
CA GLY A 138 -12.58 6.81 -12.75
C GLY A 138 -12.56 5.52 -11.93
N ILE A 139 -11.51 4.70 -12.00
CA ILE A 139 -11.32 3.56 -11.10
C ILE A 139 -10.28 3.89 -10.03
N SER A 140 -10.66 3.70 -8.77
CA SER A 140 -9.83 3.89 -7.58
C SER A 140 -9.86 2.64 -6.68
N VAL A 141 -8.88 2.56 -5.78
CA VAL A 141 -8.78 1.57 -4.69
C VAL A 141 -8.80 2.23 -3.31
N CYS A 142 -9.07 3.55 -3.25
CA CYS A 142 -9.07 4.31 -2.01
C CYS A 142 -10.16 5.39 -2.02
N ALA A 143 -11.32 5.11 -1.41
CA ALA A 143 -12.38 6.10 -1.24
C ALA A 143 -11.94 7.35 -0.45
N THR A 144 -11.09 7.19 0.57
CA THR A 144 -10.58 8.31 1.38
C THR A 144 -9.71 9.28 0.57
N CYS A 145 -9.03 8.77 -0.45
CA CYS A 145 -8.15 9.53 -1.32
C CYS A 145 -8.97 10.28 -2.36
N ASP A 146 -9.82 9.56 -3.11
CA ASP A 146 -10.41 10.09 -4.34
C ASP A 146 -11.90 10.43 -4.24
N GLY A 147 -12.56 10.06 -3.13
CA GLY A 147 -14.01 10.19 -2.98
C GLY A 147 -14.52 11.63 -3.12
N ALA A 148 -13.69 12.63 -2.79
CA ALA A 148 -14.05 14.04 -2.92
C ALA A 148 -14.22 14.50 -4.38
N PHE A 149 -13.54 13.84 -5.33
CA PHE A 149 -13.62 14.14 -6.77
C PHE A 149 -14.95 13.73 -7.39
N PHE A 150 -15.69 12.82 -6.75
CA PHE A 150 -16.99 12.31 -7.22
C PHE A 150 -18.17 12.97 -6.50
N ARG A 151 -18.06 14.28 -6.26
CA ARG A 151 -19.13 15.06 -5.64
C ARG A 151 -20.35 15.14 -6.55
N ASP A 152 -21.52 14.84 -6.00
CA ASP A 152 -22.80 14.82 -6.72
C ASP A 152 -22.88 13.79 -7.87
N GLU A 153 -21.94 12.84 -7.91
CA GLU A 153 -21.85 11.78 -8.92
C GLU A 153 -22.52 10.47 -8.45
N GLU A 154 -22.73 9.54 -9.39
CA GLU A 154 -23.11 8.15 -9.08
C GLU A 154 -21.89 7.23 -9.19
N VAL A 155 -21.57 6.56 -8.10
CA VAL A 155 -20.39 5.69 -8.00
C VAL A 155 -20.76 4.27 -7.61
N MET A 156 -19.86 3.32 -7.90
CA MET A 156 -19.98 1.96 -7.39
C MET A 156 -18.79 1.55 -6.54
N VAL A 157 -19.03 0.62 -5.62
CA VAL A 157 -18.01 -0.01 -4.77
C VAL A 157 -18.07 -1.51 -5.00
N ILE A 158 -16.94 -2.11 -5.37
CA ILE A 158 -16.83 -3.55 -5.60
C ILE A 158 -16.24 -4.19 -4.35
N GLY A 159 -17.02 -5.03 -3.69
CA GLY A 159 -16.58 -5.77 -2.51
C GLY A 159 -17.70 -6.17 -1.57
N GLY A 160 -17.38 -7.07 -0.63
CA GLY A 160 -18.36 -7.60 0.32
C GLY A 160 -17.85 -7.76 1.75
N GLY A 161 -16.67 -7.21 2.07
CA GLY A 161 -16.09 -7.17 3.42
C GLY A 161 -16.38 -5.85 4.13
N ASP A 162 -15.85 -5.70 5.35
CA ASP A 162 -16.00 -4.47 6.13
C ASP A 162 -15.44 -3.24 5.38
N SER A 163 -14.29 -3.37 4.71
CA SER A 163 -13.70 -2.27 3.92
C SER A 163 -14.66 -1.74 2.85
N ALA A 164 -15.36 -2.61 2.11
CA ALA A 164 -16.35 -2.17 1.13
C ALA A 164 -17.52 -1.41 1.77
N MET A 165 -17.97 -1.83 2.95
CA MET A 165 -19.06 -1.14 3.67
C MET A 165 -18.61 0.22 4.21
N GLU A 166 -17.39 0.30 4.76
CA GLU A 166 -16.80 1.53 5.27
C GLU A 166 -16.58 2.55 4.14
N GLU A 167 -15.97 2.12 3.04
CA GLU A 167 -15.73 2.96 1.87
C GLU A 167 -17.05 3.44 1.23
N ALA A 168 -18.02 2.55 1.03
CA ALA A 168 -19.33 2.93 0.51
C ALA A 168 -20.02 3.96 1.40
N THR A 169 -19.98 3.75 2.73
CA THR A 169 -20.54 4.70 3.69
C THR A 169 -19.81 6.05 3.64
N PHE A 170 -18.49 6.04 3.52
CA PHE A 170 -17.68 7.26 3.39
C PHE A 170 -18.03 8.04 2.12
N LEU A 171 -18.15 7.36 0.98
CA LEU A 171 -18.48 7.97 -0.31
C LEU A 171 -19.83 8.69 -0.31
N THR A 172 -20.80 8.25 0.52
CA THR A 172 -22.11 8.95 0.62
C THR A 172 -22.03 10.40 1.10
N ARG A 173 -20.87 10.82 1.66
CA ARG A 173 -20.58 12.22 2.02
C ARG A 173 -20.42 13.13 0.80
N PHE A 174 -20.07 12.56 -0.36
CA PHE A 174 -19.76 13.29 -1.59
C PHE A 174 -20.70 12.89 -2.72
N ALA A 175 -20.85 11.59 -2.97
CA ALA A 175 -21.66 11.05 -4.06
C ALA A 175 -23.17 11.19 -3.80
N ASN A 176 -23.94 11.29 -4.89
CA ASN A 176 -25.40 11.27 -4.86
C ASN A 176 -25.96 9.85 -4.64
N LYS A 177 -25.30 8.86 -5.23
CA LYS A 177 -25.65 7.44 -5.11
C LYS A 177 -24.38 6.59 -5.04
N VAL A 178 -24.40 5.58 -4.18
CA VAL A 178 -23.33 4.58 -4.07
C VAL A 178 -23.93 3.19 -4.26
N THR A 179 -23.45 2.45 -5.25
CA THR A 179 -23.92 1.09 -5.52
C THR A 179 -22.87 0.06 -5.12
N ILE A 180 -23.16 -0.77 -4.12
CA ILE A 180 -22.27 -1.86 -3.69
C ILE A 180 -22.53 -3.10 -4.56
N ILE A 181 -21.49 -3.57 -5.24
CA ILE A 181 -21.51 -4.77 -6.06
C ILE A 181 -20.81 -5.91 -5.31
N ASN A 182 -21.54 -7.01 -5.08
CA ASN A 182 -20.97 -8.21 -4.49
C ASN A 182 -21.33 -9.46 -5.32
N ARG A 183 -20.33 -10.30 -5.58
CA ARG A 183 -20.48 -11.54 -6.36
C ARG A 183 -21.34 -12.61 -5.69
N ARG A 184 -21.69 -12.46 -4.42
CA ARG A 184 -22.50 -13.38 -3.62
C ARG A 184 -23.64 -12.61 -2.94
N ASP A 185 -24.62 -13.35 -2.44
CA ASP A 185 -25.63 -12.86 -1.47
C ASP A 185 -25.07 -12.78 -0.05
N VAL A 186 -24.08 -13.61 0.28
CA VAL A 186 -23.39 -13.58 1.57
C VAL A 186 -22.27 -12.54 1.57
N PHE A 187 -22.33 -11.64 2.56
CA PHE A 187 -21.30 -10.65 2.84
C PHE A 187 -20.37 -11.14 3.95
N ARG A 188 -19.08 -10.88 3.80
CA ARG A 188 -18.06 -11.12 4.83
C ARG A 188 -18.01 -10.00 5.87
N ALA A 189 -18.63 -8.85 5.56
CA ALA A 189 -18.74 -7.74 6.49
C ALA A 189 -19.38 -8.18 7.81
N SER A 190 -18.89 -7.62 8.90
CA SER A 190 -19.52 -7.68 10.21
C SER A 190 -20.95 -7.16 10.11
N LYS A 191 -21.85 -7.76 10.90
CA LYS A 191 -23.28 -7.39 10.90
C LYS A 191 -23.48 -5.89 11.12
N VAL A 192 -22.71 -5.29 12.02
CA VAL A 192 -22.82 -3.86 12.35
C VAL A 192 -22.47 -2.97 11.15
N MET A 193 -21.43 -3.31 10.39
CA MET A 193 -21.04 -2.53 9.20
C MET A 193 -22.03 -2.71 8.06
N TYR A 194 -22.48 -3.94 7.83
CA TYR A 194 -23.52 -4.23 6.84
C TYR A 194 -24.82 -3.48 7.14
N ASP A 195 -25.34 -3.59 8.37
CA ASP A 195 -26.58 -2.93 8.80
C ASP A 195 -26.48 -1.40 8.68
N ARG A 196 -25.30 -0.82 8.97
CA ARG A 196 -25.04 0.62 8.79
C ARG A 196 -25.07 1.03 7.32
N ALA A 197 -24.44 0.27 6.43
CA ALA A 197 -24.42 0.57 5.00
C ALA A 197 -25.84 0.50 4.40
N VAL A 198 -26.59 -0.57 4.71
CA VAL A 198 -27.96 -0.75 4.21
C VAL A 198 -28.94 0.29 4.75
N ALA A 199 -28.71 0.82 5.96
CA ALA A 199 -29.54 1.87 6.53
C ALA A 199 -29.36 3.24 5.85
N ASN A 200 -28.32 3.42 5.02
CA ASN A 200 -28.06 4.68 4.34
C ASN A 200 -28.89 4.78 3.04
N PRO A 201 -29.77 5.78 2.88
CA PRO A 201 -30.65 5.88 1.72
C PRO A 201 -29.92 6.17 0.40
N LYS A 202 -28.65 6.58 0.44
CA LYS A 202 -27.82 6.75 -0.77
C LYS A 202 -27.16 5.45 -1.23
N ILE A 203 -27.23 4.39 -0.44
CA ILE A 203 -26.57 3.12 -0.74
C ILE A 203 -27.58 2.12 -1.30
N GLU A 204 -27.28 1.60 -2.48
CA GLU A 204 -27.95 0.43 -3.07
C GLU A 204 -26.99 -0.76 -3.04
N ILE A 205 -27.48 -1.96 -2.74
CA ILE A 205 -26.67 -3.18 -2.77
C ILE A 205 -27.20 -4.09 -3.87
N ILE A 206 -26.31 -4.49 -4.79
CA ILE A 206 -26.60 -5.45 -5.85
C ILE A 206 -25.78 -6.72 -5.59
N PRO A 207 -26.39 -7.77 -4.99
CA PRO A 207 -25.75 -9.07 -4.83
C PRO A 207 -25.77 -9.87 -6.14
N HIS A 208 -25.03 -10.98 -6.16
CA HIS A 208 -24.91 -11.87 -7.33
C HIS A 208 -24.50 -11.13 -8.60
N ARG A 209 -23.60 -10.16 -8.48
CA ARG A 209 -23.00 -9.47 -9.61
C ARG A 209 -21.50 -9.43 -9.45
N GLN A 210 -20.81 -9.84 -10.50
CA GLN A 210 -19.36 -9.69 -10.63
C GLN A 210 -19.07 -8.79 -11.82
N LEU A 211 -17.98 -8.04 -11.74
CA LEU A 211 -17.53 -7.23 -12.85
C LEU A 211 -17.05 -8.13 -13.99
N LYS A 212 -17.51 -7.86 -15.21
CA LYS A 212 -17.05 -8.50 -16.44
C LYS A 212 -16.10 -7.60 -17.23
N SER A 213 -16.51 -6.37 -17.48
CA SER A 213 -15.71 -5.39 -18.21
C SER A 213 -16.08 -3.96 -17.80
N TRP A 214 -15.11 -3.06 -17.97
CA TRP A 214 -15.27 -1.63 -17.76
C TRP A 214 -15.72 -0.94 -19.04
N LEU A 215 -16.64 0.02 -18.92
CA LEU A 215 -17.08 0.88 -20.01
C LEU A 215 -16.46 2.26 -19.86
N SER A 216 -15.94 2.82 -20.94
CA SER A 216 -15.27 4.11 -20.94
C SER A 216 -15.38 4.83 -22.28
N ASP A 217 -15.26 6.15 -22.25
CA ASP A 217 -15.15 7.01 -23.43
C ASP A 217 -13.83 7.82 -23.41
N GLU A 218 -13.79 8.90 -24.20
CA GLU A 218 -12.65 9.81 -24.28
C GLU A 218 -12.32 10.49 -22.94
N ASN A 219 -13.35 10.70 -22.10
CA ASN A 219 -13.27 11.43 -20.84
C ASN A 219 -12.98 10.51 -19.64
N GLY A 220 -13.22 9.20 -19.75
CA GLY A 220 -12.88 8.22 -18.71
C GLY A 220 -13.97 7.17 -18.53
N LEU A 221 -14.10 6.66 -17.30
CA LEU A 221 -15.10 5.67 -16.95
C LEU A 221 -16.54 6.20 -17.16
N THR A 222 -17.39 5.39 -17.81
CA THR A 222 -18.82 5.67 -18.03
C THR A 222 -19.74 4.60 -17.43
N GLY A 223 -19.20 3.44 -17.08
CA GLY A 223 -19.98 2.36 -16.52
C GLY A 223 -19.22 1.03 -16.45
N ALA A 224 -19.99 -0.04 -16.30
CA ALA A 224 -19.47 -1.40 -16.32
C ALA A 224 -20.52 -2.40 -16.80
N ILE A 225 -20.05 -3.52 -17.35
CA ILE A 225 -20.85 -4.72 -17.56
C ILE A 225 -20.68 -5.62 -16.34
N LEU A 226 -21.80 -5.93 -15.71
CA LEU A 226 -21.90 -6.86 -14.59
C LEU A 226 -22.47 -8.19 -15.07
N GLU A 227 -21.90 -9.29 -14.62
CA GLU A 227 -22.36 -10.64 -14.91
C GLU A 227 -22.93 -11.29 -13.65
N ASP A 228 -24.05 -12.00 -13.79
CA ASP A 228 -24.54 -12.91 -12.76
C ASP A 228 -23.78 -14.24 -12.83
N PRO A 229 -23.00 -14.62 -11.81
CA PRO A 229 -22.21 -15.86 -11.86
C PRO A 229 -23.07 -17.13 -11.83
N ARG A 230 -24.39 -17.04 -11.63
CA ARG A 230 -25.30 -18.20 -11.55
C ARG A 230 -25.80 -18.65 -12.92
N ASP A 231 -26.07 -17.69 -13.81
CA ASP A 231 -26.66 -17.95 -15.13
C ASP A 231 -25.93 -17.27 -16.30
N GLY A 232 -24.93 -16.44 -16.03
CA GLY A 232 -24.16 -15.70 -17.03
C GLY A 232 -24.90 -14.52 -17.65
N SER A 233 -26.05 -14.12 -17.09
CA SER A 233 -26.78 -12.95 -17.57
C SER A 233 -25.98 -11.67 -17.30
N GLU A 234 -26.02 -10.75 -18.26
CA GLU A 234 -25.29 -9.48 -18.20
C GLU A 234 -26.23 -8.31 -17.93
N THR A 235 -25.74 -7.32 -17.23
CA THR A 235 -26.44 -6.06 -16.98
C THR A 235 -25.44 -4.92 -17.02
N GLU A 236 -25.78 -3.84 -17.70
CA GLU A 236 -24.99 -2.61 -17.70
C GLU A 236 -25.34 -1.74 -16.50
N ILE A 237 -24.33 -1.14 -15.87
CA ILE A 237 -24.48 -0.10 -14.86
C ILE A 237 -23.75 1.16 -15.33
N THR A 238 -24.45 2.30 -15.30
CA THR A 238 -23.86 3.62 -15.57
C THR A 238 -23.34 4.19 -14.27
N VAL A 239 -22.05 4.54 -14.24
CA VAL A 239 -21.37 5.19 -13.12
C VAL A 239 -20.23 6.06 -13.65
N THR A 240 -19.92 7.14 -12.96
CA THR A 240 -18.78 8.00 -13.30
C THR A 240 -17.55 7.68 -12.46
N GLY A 241 -17.71 6.91 -11.38
CA GLY A 241 -16.61 6.43 -10.53
C GLY A 241 -16.82 5.01 -10.00
N ALA A 242 -15.72 4.28 -9.81
CA ALA A 242 -15.72 2.95 -9.23
C ALA A 242 -14.57 2.75 -8.25
N PHE A 243 -14.88 2.10 -7.13
CA PHE A 243 -13.95 1.86 -6.03
C PHE A 243 -13.82 0.35 -5.78
N ILE A 244 -12.63 -0.20 -5.97
CA ILE A 244 -12.35 -1.62 -5.75
C ILE A 244 -11.90 -1.81 -4.30
N ALA A 245 -12.79 -2.32 -3.46
CA ALA A 245 -12.60 -2.49 -2.01
C ALA A 245 -12.58 -3.97 -1.62
N ILE A 246 -11.73 -4.76 -2.30
CA ILE A 246 -11.61 -6.23 -2.10
C ILE A 246 -10.39 -6.63 -1.26
N GLY A 247 -9.71 -5.66 -0.67
CA GLY A 247 -8.58 -5.87 0.24
C GLY A 247 -7.24 -5.47 -0.35
N HIS A 248 -6.21 -5.59 0.49
CA HIS A 248 -4.83 -5.31 0.14
C HIS A 248 -3.98 -6.55 0.48
N LYS A 249 -2.85 -6.70 -0.20
CA LYS A 249 -1.89 -7.77 0.06
C LYS A 249 -0.56 -7.15 0.53
N PRO A 250 -0.14 -7.36 1.79
CA PRO A 250 1.15 -6.89 2.27
C PRO A 250 2.30 -7.57 1.51
N ILE A 251 3.37 -6.81 1.24
CA ILE A 251 4.53 -7.31 0.49
C ILE A 251 5.53 -7.94 1.48
N THR A 252 5.22 -9.15 1.96
CA THR A 252 5.97 -9.84 3.02
C THR A 252 6.54 -11.20 2.60
N ALA A 253 6.30 -11.64 1.36
CA ALA A 253 6.70 -12.96 0.90
C ALA A 253 8.22 -13.23 0.99
N PHE A 254 9.05 -12.20 0.80
CA PHE A 254 10.52 -12.29 0.87
C PHE A 254 11.06 -12.59 2.28
N LEU A 255 10.22 -12.49 3.32
CA LEU A 255 10.58 -12.75 4.72
C LEU A 255 10.61 -14.25 5.04
N ASP A 256 9.97 -15.09 4.22
CA ASP A 256 9.94 -16.55 4.35
C ASP A 256 9.59 -17.05 5.77
N GLY A 257 8.62 -16.39 6.42
CA GLY A 257 8.13 -16.75 7.75
C GLY A 257 9.05 -16.42 8.92
N GLN A 258 10.15 -15.69 8.70
CA GLN A 258 11.07 -15.28 9.78
C GLN A 258 10.49 -14.18 10.67
N ILE A 259 9.56 -13.39 10.15
CA ILE A 259 8.85 -12.32 10.86
C ILE A 259 7.40 -12.76 11.10
N ASP A 260 6.92 -12.55 12.33
CA ASP A 260 5.54 -12.86 12.69
C ASP A 260 4.57 -11.97 11.91
N THR A 261 3.59 -12.59 11.26
CA THR A 261 2.50 -11.90 10.57
C THR A 261 1.14 -12.34 11.08
N ASP A 262 0.11 -11.54 10.87
CA ASP A 262 -1.27 -11.99 11.03
C ASP A 262 -1.69 -12.98 9.91
N GLU A 263 -2.94 -13.42 9.95
CA GLU A 263 -3.50 -14.36 8.96
C GLU A 263 -3.58 -13.79 7.54
N GLU A 264 -3.56 -12.47 7.39
CA GLU A 264 -3.59 -11.76 6.10
C GLU A 264 -2.18 -11.43 5.60
N GLY A 265 -1.15 -11.67 6.42
CA GLY A 265 0.26 -11.49 6.08
C GLY A 265 0.86 -10.15 6.50
N TYR A 266 0.14 -9.32 7.29
CA TYR A 266 0.66 -8.06 7.80
C TYR A 266 1.62 -8.32 8.95
N ILE A 267 2.73 -7.58 8.98
CA ILE A 267 3.75 -7.74 10.03
C ILE A 267 3.18 -7.33 11.38
N LEU A 268 3.44 -8.13 12.41
CA LEU A 268 3.08 -7.82 13.78
C LEU A 268 4.24 -7.16 14.52
N HIS A 269 3.96 -6.03 15.16
CA HIS A 269 4.90 -5.41 16.08
C HIS A 269 4.96 -6.17 17.41
N SER A 270 6.17 -6.40 17.92
CA SER A 270 6.40 -6.98 19.24
C SER A 270 6.56 -5.90 20.31
N LYS A 271 7.26 -4.79 19.98
CA LYS A 271 7.51 -3.65 20.87
C LYS A 271 7.76 -2.40 20.05
N HIS A 272 6.92 -1.38 20.22
CA HIS A 272 6.94 -0.17 19.38
C HIS A 272 6.88 -0.57 17.89
N THR A 273 7.83 -0.13 17.05
CA THR A 273 7.90 -0.53 15.64
C THR A 273 8.72 -1.79 15.37
N MET A 274 9.33 -2.38 16.41
CA MET A 274 10.17 -3.58 16.29
C MET A 274 9.32 -4.83 16.08
N THR A 275 9.78 -5.73 15.22
CA THR A 275 9.18 -7.04 14.96
C THR A 275 9.54 -8.06 16.04
N ASN A 276 9.16 -9.34 15.88
CA ASN A 276 9.61 -10.44 16.74
C ASN A 276 11.14 -10.67 16.69
N VAL A 277 11.84 -10.18 15.66
CA VAL A 277 13.30 -10.22 15.56
C VAL A 277 13.88 -8.89 16.05
N PRO A 278 14.66 -8.87 17.16
CA PRO A 278 15.24 -7.63 17.65
C PRO A 278 16.20 -7.02 16.62
N GLY A 279 16.14 -5.70 16.41
CA GLY A 279 16.91 -5.02 15.36
C GLY A 279 16.27 -5.05 13.97
N VAL A 280 15.10 -5.68 13.82
CA VAL A 280 14.26 -5.57 12.62
C VAL A 280 12.98 -4.83 12.97
N PHE A 281 12.72 -3.74 12.26
CA PHE A 281 11.60 -2.83 12.46
C PHE A 281 10.69 -2.85 11.24
N ALA A 282 9.43 -2.45 11.39
CA ALA A 282 8.49 -2.38 10.28
C ALA A 282 7.59 -1.14 10.35
N ALA A 283 7.32 -0.52 9.20
CA ALA A 283 6.59 0.75 9.12
C ALA A 283 5.73 0.87 7.86
N GLY A 284 4.64 1.64 7.98
CA GLY A 284 3.70 1.90 6.90
C GLY A 284 2.70 0.77 6.68
N ASP A 285 2.16 0.68 5.47
CA ASP A 285 1.04 -0.21 5.17
C ASP A 285 1.38 -1.71 5.32
N VAL A 286 2.65 -2.10 5.45
CA VAL A 286 3.04 -3.49 5.73
C VAL A 286 2.65 -3.95 7.14
N VAL A 287 2.37 -3.00 8.04
CA VAL A 287 1.91 -3.22 9.43
C VAL A 287 0.54 -2.58 9.71
N ASP A 288 0.13 -1.59 8.92
CA ASP A 288 -1.09 -0.82 9.15
C ASP A 288 -2.29 -1.39 8.38
N THR A 289 -3.16 -2.08 9.09
CA THR A 289 -4.42 -2.62 8.56
C THR A 289 -5.59 -1.63 8.65
N ARG A 290 -5.39 -0.48 9.29
CA ARG A 290 -6.48 0.41 9.70
C ARG A 290 -6.49 1.75 8.97
N TYR A 291 -5.37 2.46 8.91
CA TYR A 291 -5.36 3.83 8.40
C TYR A 291 -4.95 3.88 6.93
N ARG A 292 -3.82 3.25 6.57
CA ARG A 292 -3.34 3.12 5.17
C ARG A 292 -3.30 4.46 4.44
N GLN A 293 -2.67 5.46 5.04
CA GLN A 293 -2.52 6.79 4.47
C GLN A 293 -1.04 7.16 4.37
N ALA A 294 -0.67 7.95 3.37
CA ALA A 294 0.71 8.40 3.19
C ALA A 294 1.27 9.11 4.43
N VAL A 295 0.46 9.93 5.11
CA VAL A 295 0.87 10.64 6.32
C VAL A 295 1.04 9.72 7.53
N THR A 296 0.21 8.68 7.68
CA THR A 296 0.39 7.71 8.77
C THR A 296 1.61 6.84 8.50
N ALA A 297 1.81 6.42 7.25
CA ALA A 297 3.00 5.69 6.83
C ALA A 297 4.29 6.49 7.07
N ALA A 298 4.34 7.77 6.67
CA ALA A 298 5.47 8.65 6.96
C ALA A 298 5.73 8.76 8.47
N GLY A 299 4.68 8.95 9.28
CA GLY A 299 4.79 8.98 10.74
C GLY A 299 5.39 7.70 11.33
N MET A 300 4.97 6.53 10.84
CA MET A 300 5.54 5.24 11.25
C MET A 300 6.99 5.06 10.78
N GLY A 301 7.35 5.59 9.60
CA GLY A 301 8.74 5.60 9.12
C GLY A 301 9.67 6.38 10.06
N CYS A 302 9.22 7.54 10.53
CA CYS A 302 9.92 8.31 11.56
C CYS A 302 10.10 7.50 12.86
N GLN A 303 9.03 6.86 13.35
CA GLN A 303 9.08 6.01 14.54
C GLN A 303 10.10 4.88 14.39
N ALA A 304 10.09 4.18 13.25
CA ALA A 304 11.00 3.07 12.98
C ALA A 304 12.46 3.49 12.92
N ALA A 305 12.78 4.65 12.31
CA ALA A 305 14.14 5.17 12.30
C ALA A 305 14.64 5.52 13.72
N MET A 306 13.80 6.18 14.52
CA MET A 306 14.17 6.56 15.90
C MET A 306 14.28 5.34 16.83
N ASP A 307 13.43 4.33 16.64
CA ASP A 307 13.52 3.07 17.39
C ASP A 307 14.78 2.29 16.99
N ALA A 308 15.11 2.26 15.69
CA ALA A 308 16.33 1.62 15.18
C ALA A 308 17.61 2.30 15.65
N GLU A 309 17.65 3.64 15.64
CA GLU A 309 18.75 4.45 16.16
C GLU A 309 19.04 4.10 17.62
N LYS A 310 18.04 4.21 18.51
CA LYS A 310 18.20 3.89 19.93
C LYS A 310 18.62 2.45 20.15
N TRP A 311 18.05 1.53 19.39
CA TRP A 311 18.37 0.13 19.49
C TRP A 311 19.84 -0.14 19.11
N LEU A 312 20.33 0.48 18.03
CA LEU A 312 21.74 0.42 17.63
C LEU A 312 22.68 1.00 18.70
N GLU A 313 22.32 2.14 19.31
CA GLU A 313 23.07 2.72 20.44
C GLU A 313 23.17 1.76 21.63
N GLU A 314 22.10 1.01 21.94
CA GLU A 314 22.08 0.01 23.02
C GLU A 314 22.88 -1.27 22.71
N GLN A 315 23.20 -1.54 21.44
CA GLN A 315 24.01 -2.70 21.05
C GLN A 315 25.53 -2.43 21.08
N ASN A 316 25.95 -1.17 21.24
CA ASN A 316 27.35 -0.75 21.26
C ASN A 316 28.02 -0.88 22.63
#